data_AF-A0A3P8TNK6-F1
#
_entry.id   AF-A0A3P8TNK6-F1
#
_cell.length_a   1.000
_cell.length_b   1.000
_cell.length_c   1.000
_cell.angle_alpha   90.00
_cell.angle_beta   90.00
_cell.angle_gamma   90.00
#
_symmetry.space_group_name_H-M   'P 1'
#
loop_
_entity.id
_entity.type
_entity.pdbx_description
1 polymer ?
#
loop_
_entity_poly.entity_id
_entity_poly.type
_entity_poly.pdbx_seq_one_letter_code
_entity_poly.pdbx_strand_id
1 'polypeptide(L)'
;MQLLQRQQAALCLVILCLTEEQDLVKELLAMSARDRTRAIRDLPMSFEEKKHISIKSARQTLELWQGIMKEIGGKFGSSVLSYFVFLKWLLMFNIFSFLVNFGFITIPLLVYDPSPNIPPNVSFRGLELLSGAGYFTYTVMYYGGYSNATTVGQVEYDMQLAYFFTIAVYMVLCGIALIFSMASSFRQNYVLADSVSDSAWQLLCSWDFRVTNERAVRQRRNNLRVQLKESLSEKDQEELLTLSEKLRHYGVHFGSWLLSTGLAVGCGASIYYLYTENWSLSQEAETLLVPFVVSLMNLAIPLFYSLFNKFEHYSSQRRQIYTLVVRNVFLRLVILAVLCYYWMNVVAEKFSCWESMVGQALYRLVIFDFLFLMLGSFFGEFLSNVIGTRLLPSLGVPEFDVARNVLDLIYAQTLAWIGIYFSPLLPAIQILKFFLLFYLKKVSLIQNCQPPRRSGRAAQMRTIFIFLLFFPFFVGALSVVAYTAWTLSPSEQCGPFRGLNSTFTVVEVWMTDLEGLSDSQWVVWIYQHVIRSELFYFLVTLIIIVIIYIFWQVTKGRQELIRLLRQQIINVS
;
A
#
# COMPACT_ATOMS: atom_id res chain seq x y z
N MET A 1 36.90 -12.66 -32.12
CA MET A 1 36.29 -13.98 -31.84
C MET A 1 36.76 -14.60 -30.51
N GLN A 2 38.06 -14.74 -30.25
CA GLN A 2 38.56 -15.35 -28.99
C GLN A 2 38.21 -14.59 -27.69
N LEU A 3 38.09 -13.26 -27.73
CA LEU A 3 37.66 -12.44 -26.57
C LEU A 3 36.19 -12.66 -26.20
N LEU A 4 35.32 -12.85 -27.20
CA LEU A 4 33.90 -13.16 -26.98
C LEU A 4 33.71 -14.56 -26.39
N GLN A 5 34.53 -15.52 -26.81
CA GLN A 5 34.51 -16.89 -26.31
C GLN A 5 34.97 -17.00 -24.84
N ARG A 6 35.98 -16.20 -24.45
CA ARG A 6 36.41 -16.10 -23.05
C ARG A 6 35.37 -15.39 -22.16
N GLN A 7 34.71 -14.34 -22.65
CA GLN A 7 33.63 -13.69 -21.92
C GLN A 7 32.41 -14.61 -21.76
N GLN A 8 32.02 -15.38 -22.79
CA GLN A 8 30.95 -16.36 -22.69
C GLN A 8 31.29 -17.50 -21.72
N ALA A 9 32.53 -18.02 -21.73
CA ALA A 9 32.96 -19.05 -20.79
C ALA A 9 32.96 -18.55 -19.34
N ALA A 10 33.44 -17.33 -19.09
CA ALA A 10 33.41 -16.70 -17.76
C ALA A 10 31.98 -16.44 -17.29
N LEU A 11 31.10 -15.95 -18.17
CA LEU A 11 29.68 -15.75 -17.86
C LEU A 11 28.98 -17.09 -17.58
N CYS A 12 29.31 -18.15 -18.33
CA CYS A 12 28.75 -19.48 -18.14
C CYS A 12 29.20 -20.09 -16.81
N LEU A 13 30.47 -19.92 -16.42
CA LEU A 13 31.01 -20.33 -15.11
C LEU A 13 30.36 -19.57 -13.95
N VAL A 14 30.15 -18.25 -14.09
CA VAL A 14 29.46 -17.45 -13.07
C VAL A 14 27.99 -17.87 -12.95
N ILE A 15 27.31 -18.15 -14.07
CA ILE A 15 25.93 -18.64 -14.07
C ILE A 15 25.85 -20.05 -13.44
N LEU A 16 26.76 -20.97 -13.80
CA LEU A 16 26.85 -22.32 -13.24
C LEU A 16 27.07 -22.30 -11.73
N CYS A 17 28.02 -21.48 -11.26
CA CYS A 17 28.33 -21.31 -9.85
C CYS A 17 27.14 -20.71 -9.08
N LEU A 18 26.44 -19.71 -9.66
CA LEU A 18 25.22 -19.14 -9.09
C LEU A 18 24.06 -20.16 -9.04
N THR A 19 23.94 -21.05 -10.02
CA THR A 19 22.92 -22.11 -10.02
C THR A 19 23.21 -23.21 -8.99
N GLU A 20 24.45 -23.67 -8.88
CA GLU A 20 24.83 -24.66 -7.85
C GLU A 20 24.61 -24.09 -6.44
N GLU A 21 24.99 -22.84 -6.20
CA GLU A 21 24.76 -22.18 -4.92
C GLU A 21 23.25 -22.06 -4.60
N GLN A 22 22.40 -21.85 -5.61
CA GLN A 22 20.95 -21.82 -5.41
C GLN A 22 20.34 -23.20 -5.14
N ASP A 23 20.84 -24.24 -5.80
CA ASP A 23 20.32 -25.60 -5.61
C ASP A 23 20.76 -26.19 -4.27
N LEU A 24 21.99 -25.91 -3.82
CA LEU A 24 22.47 -26.25 -2.47
C LEU A 24 21.60 -25.62 -1.38
N VAL A 25 21.23 -24.35 -1.54
CA VAL A 25 20.36 -23.67 -0.56
C VAL A 25 18.93 -24.25 -0.58
N LYS A 26 18.40 -24.67 -1.74
CA LYS A 26 17.10 -25.35 -1.83
C LYS A 26 17.11 -26.70 -1.11
N GLU A 27 18.17 -27.50 -1.27
CA GLU A 27 18.31 -28.77 -0.56
C GLU A 27 18.37 -28.55 0.96
N LEU A 28 19.16 -27.57 1.42
CA LEU A 28 19.23 -27.20 2.83
C LEU A 28 17.89 -26.75 3.42
N LEU A 29 17.03 -26.10 2.63
CA LEU A 29 15.69 -25.68 3.06
C LEU A 29 14.69 -26.84 3.16
N ALA A 30 14.92 -27.94 2.45
CA ALA A 30 14.09 -29.14 2.54
C ALA A 30 14.39 -29.98 3.80
N MET A 31 15.50 -29.70 4.50
CA MET A 31 15.95 -30.44 5.67
C MET A 31 15.41 -29.87 7.00
N SER A 32 15.32 -30.73 8.02
CA SER A 32 15.05 -30.33 9.40
C SER A 32 16.14 -29.40 9.94
N ALA A 33 15.79 -28.48 10.86
CA ALA A 33 16.71 -27.48 11.40
C ALA A 33 18.00 -28.08 12.01
N ARG A 34 17.94 -29.28 12.60
CA ARG A 34 19.10 -30.00 13.15
C ARG A 34 19.96 -30.67 12.07
N ASP A 35 19.35 -31.14 11.00
CA ASP A 35 20.07 -31.83 9.93
C ASP A 35 20.74 -30.79 9.03
N ARG A 36 20.09 -29.65 8.82
CA ARG A 36 20.64 -28.51 8.10
C ARG A 36 21.91 -27.95 8.76
N THR A 37 21.92 -27.85 10.09
CA THR A 37 23.10 -27.37 10.84
C THR A 37 24.27 -28.35 10.79
N ARG A 38 24.00 -29.65 10.69
CA ARG A 38 25.03 -30.67 10.41
C ARG A 38 25.55 -30.57 8.98
N ALA A 39 24.65 -30.54 7.98
CA ALA A 39 25.04 -30.41 6.58
C ALA A 39 25.90 -29.16 6.29
N ILE A 40 25.58 -28.01 6.89
CA ILE A 40 26.40 -26.79 6.73
C ILE A 40 27.80 -26.93 7.34
N ARG A 41 27.92 -27.69 8.44
CA ARG A 41 29.21 -27.94 9.11
C ARG A 41 30.13 -28.81 8.25
N ASP A 42 29.56 -29.81 7.59
CA ASP A 42 30.27 -30.83 6.83
C ASP A 42 30.69 -30.38 5.41
N LEU A 43 30.25 -29.21 4.94
CA LEU A 43 30.64 -28.66 3.64
C LEU A 43 32.17 -28.34 3.58
N PRO A 44 32.87 -28.65 2.47
CA PRO A 44 34.30 -28.36 2.31
C PRO A 44 34.54 -26.91 1.86
N MET A 45 34.03 -25.93 2.62
CA MET A 45 34.12 -24.49 2.32
C MET A 45 34.73 -23.69 3.49
N SER A 46 35.18 -22.47 3.21
CA SER A 46 35.73 -21.58 4.23
C SER A 46 34.67 -21.15 5.26
N PHE A 47 35.11 -20.72 6.44
CA PHE A 47 34.19 -20.30 7.51
C PHE A 47 33.30 -19.11 7.10
N GLU A 48 33.84 -18.15 6.34
CA GLU A 48 33.08 -17.00 5.83
C GLU A 48 32.02 -17.42 4.79
N GLU A 49 32.33 -18.36 3.89
CA GLU A 49 31.35 -18.91 2.93
C GLU A 49 30.25 -19.71 3.65
N LYS A 50 30.60 -20.52 4.65
CA LYS A 50 29.62 -21.23 5.49
C LYS A 50 28.70 -20.27 6.24
N LYS A 51 29.25 -19.19 6.78
CA LYS A 51 28.49 -18.12 7.43
C LYS A 51 27.58 -17.42 6.43
N HIS A 52 28.08 -17.11 5.23
CA HIS A 52 27.28 -16.51 4.16
C HIS A 52 26.11 -17.42 3.74
N ILE A 53 26.36 -18.71 3.54
CA ILE A 53 25.32 -19.69 3.16
C ILE A 53 24.34 -19.91 4.31
N SER A 54 24.80 -19.96 5.56
CA SER A 54 23.94 -20.06 6.74
C SER A 54 23.05 -18.84 6.89
N ILE A 55 23.58 -17.63 6.71
CA ILE A 55 22.80 -16.38 6.73
C ILE A 55 21.81 -16.35 5.57
N LYS A 56 22.22 -16.76 4.36
CA LYS A 56 21.37 -16.81 3.16
C LYS A 56 20.24 -17.84 3.32
N SER A 57 20.54 -19.03 3.84
CA SER A 57 19.57 -20.08 4.15
C SER A 57 18.63 -19.66 5.28
N ALA A 58 19.15 -19.09 6.38
CA ALA A 58 18.34 -18.55 7.47
C ALA A 58 17.41 -17.43 6.97
N ARG A 59 17.92 -16.52 6.14
CA ARG A 59 17.14 -15.45 5.49
C ARG A 59 16.04 -16.00 4.60
N GLN A 60 16.32 -17.02 3.80
CA GLN A 60 15.30 -17.71 2.97
C GLN A 60 14.30 -18.51 3.81
N THR A 61 14.70 -19.05 4.96
CA THR A 61 13.77 -19.72 5.90
C THR A 61 12.87 -18.70 6.61
N LEU A 62 13.41 -17.51 6.91
CA LEU A 62 12.67 -16.38 7.48
C LEU A 62 11.73 -15.70 6.46
N GLU A 63 11.78 -16.06 5.18
CA GLU A 63 10.85 -15.52 4.20
C GLU A 63 9.44 -16.09 4.43
N LEU A 64 8.68 -15.38 5.25
CA LEU A 64 7.25 -15.61 5.50
C LEU A 64 6.52 -15.93 4.19
N TRP A 65 5.82 -17.07 4.19
CA TRP A 65 4.90 -17.54 3.14
C TRP A 65 5.50 -17.78 1.75
N GLN A 66 6.83 -17.93 1.60
CA GLN A 66 7.45 -18.17 0.30
C GLN A 66 6.90 -19.41 -0.41
N GLY A 67 6.71 -20.51 0.31
CA GLY A 67 6.12 -21.75 -0.24
C GLY A 67 4.68 -21.56 -0.72
N ILE A 68 3.84 -20.90 0.09
CA ILE A 68 2.43 -20.61 -0.25
C ILE A 68 2.35 -19.71 -1.50
N MET A 69 3.17 -18.67 -1.55
CA MET A 69 3.22 -17.77 -2.70
C MET A 69 3.70 -18.49 -3.97
N LYS A 70 4.66 -19.41 -3.86
CA LYS A 70 5.10 -20.23 -5.01
C LYS A 70 3.98 -21.14 -5.51
N GLU A 71 3.19 -21.73 -4.61
CA GLU A 71 2.02 -22.52 -4.96
C GLU A 71 0.94 -21.67 -5.67
N ILE A 72 0.60 -20.52 -5.10
CA ILE A 72 -0.38 -19.59 -5.68
C ILE A 72 0.09 -19.10 -7.06
N GLY A 73 1.36 -18.72 -7.19
CA GLY A 73 1.94 -18.29 -8.45
C GLY A 73 1.95 -19.40 -9.51
N GLY A 74 2.15 -20.65 -9.11
CA GLY A 74 2.08 -21.81 -9.99
C GLY A 74 0.67 -22.15 -10.47
N LYS A 75 -0.34 -22.05 -9.59
CA LYS A 75 -1.74 -22.42 -9.89
C LYS A 75 -2.56 -21.30 -10.53
N PHE A 76 -2.46 -20.09 -10.02
CA PHE A 76 -3.29 -18.93 -10.39
C PHE A 76 -2.54 -17.89 -11.24
N GLY A 77 -1.23 -18.06 -11.40
CA GLY A 77 -0.40 -17.21 -12.23
C GLY A 77 0.17 -16.00 -11.49
N SER A 78 1.05 -15.30 -12.20
CA SER A 78 1.88 -14.24 -11.65
C SER A 78 1.11 -12.96 -11.28
N SER A 79 -0.05 -12.70 -11.87
CA SER A 79 -0.86 -11.51 -11.54
C SER A 79 -1.46 -11.59 -10.13
N VAL A 80 -1.97 -12.76 -9.76
CA VAL A 80 -2.50 -13.03 -8.41
C VAL A 80 -1.35 -13.06 -7.40
N LEU A 81 -0.20 -13.63 -7.77
CA LEU A 81 1.01 -13.57 -6.95
C LEU A 81 1.41 -12.13 -6.60
N SER A 82 1.32 -11.18 -7.55
CA SER A 82 1.66 -9.77 -7.29
C SER A 82 0.81 -9.15 -6.17
N TYR A 83 -0.45 -9.58 -5.98
CA TYR A 83 -1.28 -9.16 -4.85
C TYR A 83 -0.69 -9.64 -3.50
N PHE A 84 -0.38 -10.92 -3.37
CA PHE A 84 0.17 -11.47 -2.13
C PHE A 84 1.56 -10.93 -1.81
N VAL A 85 2.38 -10.67 -2.84
CA VAL A 85 3.68 -9.99 -2.68
C VAL A 85 3.47 -8.56 -2.17
N PHE A 86 2.49 -7.84 -2.70
CA PHE A 86 2.15 -6.49 -2.25
C PHE A 86 1.62 -6.48 -0.81
N LEU A 87 0.73 -7.42 -0.47
CA LEU A 87 0.23 -7.62 0.90
C LEU A 87 1.36 -7.93 1.89
N LYS A 88 2.28 -8.83 1.54
CA LYS A 88 3.47 -9.13 2.37
C LYS A 88 4.36 -7.89 2.54
N TRP A 89 4.54 -7.09 1.48
CA TRP A 89 5.31 -5.86 1.56
C TRP A 89 4.65 -4.85 2.51
N LEU A 90 3.31 -4.68 2.44
CA LEU A 90 2.55 -3.84 3.38
C LEU A 90 2.62 -4.34 4.83
N LEU A 91 2.55 -5.67 5.04
CA LEU A 91 2.72 -6.27 6.36
C LEU A 91 4.09 -5.89 6.95
N MET A 92 5.17 -6.08 6.19
CA MET A 92 6.52 -5.72 6.63
C MET A 92 6.66 -4.22 6.88
N PHE A 93 5.99 -3.40 6.07
CA PHE A 93 5.96 -1.95 6.24
C PHE A 93 5.29 -1.56 7.57
N ASN A 94 4.17 -2.20 7.95
CA ASN A 94 3.50 -1.94 9.23
C ASN A 94 4.27 -2.51 10.42
N ILE A 95 5.00 -3.63 10.27
CA ILE A 95 5.93 -4.13 11.30
C ILE A 95 7.01 -3.08 11.57
N PHE A 96 7.62 -2.52 10.53
CA PHE A 96 8.59 -1.44 10.69
C PHE A 96 7.98 -0.21 11.38
N SER A 97 6.78 0.20 10.95
CA SER A 97 6.04 1.30 11.57
C SER A 97 5.77 1.07 13.06
N PHE A 98 5.29 -0.13 13.41
CA PHE A 98 5.06 -0.52 14.80
C PHE A 98 6.34 -0.47 15.62
N LEU A 99 7.45 -1.04 15.13
CA LEU A 99 8.72 -1.05 15.86
C LEU A 99 9.24 0.35 16.16
N VAL A 100 9.12 1.29 15.21
CA VAL A 100 9.52 2.68 15.42
C VAL A 100 8.63 3.36 16.45
N ASN A 101 7.30 3.31 16.29
CA ASN A 101 6.37 4.02 17.17
C ASN A 101 6.30 3.40 18.56
N PHE A 102 6.22 2.07 18.64
CA PHE A 102 6.26 1.34 19.91
C PHE A 102 7.60 1.55 20.62
N GLY A 103 8.71 1.47 19.87
CA GLY A 103 10.05 1.57 20.43
C GLY A 103 10.37 2.94 21.03
N PHE A 104 10.08 4.02 20.30
CA PHE A 104 10.45 5.38 20.73
C PHE A 104 9.36 6.08 21.52
N ILE A 105 8.07 5.78 21.30
CA ILE A 105 6.99 6.52 21.99
C ILE A 105 6.40 5.67 23.11
N THR A 106 6.01 4.43 22.82
CA THR A 106 5.23 3.62 23.76
C THR A 106 6.09 3.00 24.87
N ILE A 107 7.28 2.47 24.56
CA ILE A 107 8.15 1.82 25.56
C ILE A 107 8.57 2.79 26.67
N PRO A 108 9.09 4.01 26.39
CA PRO A 108 9.50 4.93 27.45
C PRO A 108 8.37 5.27 28.42
N LEU A 109 7.15 5.45 27.89
CA LEU A 109 5.97 5.69 28.72
C LEU A 109 5.63 4.49 29.61
N LEU A 110 5.59 3.26 29.05
CA LEU A 110 5.23 2.05 29.80
C LEU A 110 6.28 1.66 30.87
N VAL A 111 7.54 2.05 30.67
CA VAL A 111 8.60 1.82 31.67
C VAL A 111 8.45 2.77 32.85
N TYR A 112 8.00 4.01 32.61
CA TYR A 112 7.87 5.03 33.65
C TYR A 112 6.51 4.97 34.37
N ASP A 113 5.42 4.84 33.62
CA ASP A 113 4.06 4.71 34.15
C ASP A 113 3.43 3.39 33.67
N PRO A 114 3.66 2.29 34.41
CA PRO A 114 3.19 0.96 34.00
C PRO A 114 1.68 0.78 34.17
N SER A 115 0.99 1.67 34.89
CA SER A 115 -0.44 1.54 35.18
C SER A 115 -1.23 2.76 34.70
N PRO A 116 -1.97 2.67 33.57
CA PRO A 116 -2.85 3.76 33.17
C PRO A 116 -3.89 4.04 34.28
N ASN A 117 -4.16 5.31 34.52
CA ASN A 117 -5.16 5.78 35.49
C ASN A 117 -6.58 5.44 35.03
N ILE A 118 -6.95 4.15 35.08
CA ILE A 118 -8.25 3.65 34.66
C ILE A 118 -9.25 3.84 35.81
N PRO A 119 -10.40 4.49 35.59
CA PRO A 119 -11.45 4.59 36.61
C PRO A 119 -11.97 3.19 36.98
N PRO A 120 -12.25 2.91 38.28
CA PRO A 120 -12.65 1.58 38.75
C PRO A 120 -13.97 1.07 38.13
N ASN A 121 -14.76 1.95 37.53
CA ASN A 121 -16.03 1.60 36.87
C ASN A 121 -15.85 1.08 35.43
N VAL A 122 -14.64 1.16 34.86
CA VAL A 122 -14.36 0.75 33.47
C VAL A 122 -13.68 -0.62 33.48
N SER A 123 -14.36 -1.62 32.93
CA SER A 123 -13.87 -3.01 32.86
C SER A 123 -13.99 -3.56 31.45
N PHE A 124 -13.02 -4.39 31.06
CA PHE A 124 -12.98 -4.98 29.73
C PHE A 124 -14.08 -6.05 29.55
N ARG A 125 -15.10 -5.71 28.74
CA ARG A 125 -16.24 -6.61 28.42
C ARG A 125 -16.15 -7.25 27.03
N GLY A 126 -15.12 -6.93 26.24
CA GLY A 126 -14.90 -7.46 24.89
C GLY A 126 -15.58 -6.66 23.76
N LEU A 127 -16.76 -6.05 23.99
CA LEU A 127 -17.42 -5.17 23.00
C LEU A 127 -16.55 -3.94 22.63
N GLU A 128 -15.70 -3.54 23.57
CA GLU A 128 -14.70 -2.47 23.41
C GLU A 128 -13.69 -2.76 22.29
N LEU A 129 -13.48 -4.02 21.91
CA LEU A 129 -12.63 -4.36 20.76
C LEU A 129 -13.26 -3.92 19.43
N LEU A 130 -14.60 -3.87 19.36
CA LEU A 130 -15.31 -3.38 18.18
C LEU A 130 -15.46 -1.86 18.22
N SER A 131 -15.81 -1.32 19.40
CA SER A 131 -16.04 0.11 19.56
C SER A 131 -14.75 0.92 19.70
N GLY A 132 -13.63 0.31 20.09
CA GLY A 132 -12.39 1.03 20.41
C GLY A 132 -12.54 2.08 21.52
N ALA A 133 -13.67 2.13 22.23
CA ALA A 133 -13.97 3.08 23.30
C ALA A 133 -14.07 2.35 24.65
N GLY A 134 -14.16 3.11 25.73
CA GLY A 134 -14.17 2.58 27.10
C GLY A 134 -12.75 2.36 27.60
N TYR A 135 -12.38 1.11 27.90
CA TYR A 135 -11.04 0.76 28.39
C TYR A 135 -9.93 1.29 27.48
N PHE A 136 -10.04 1.12 26.16
CA PHE A 136 -9.01 1.55 25.22
C PHE A 136 -8.75 3.06 25.24
N THR A 137 -9.73 3.89 25.61
CA THR A 137 -9.59 5.36 25.71
C THR A 137 -8.48 5.76 26.68
N TYR A 138 -8.29 4.99 27.75
CA TYR A 138 -7.31 5.27 28.80
C TYR A 138 -5.94 4.58 28.55
N THR A 139 -5.83 3.80 27.47
CA THR A 139 -4.59 3.10 27.14
C THR A 139 -3.70 3.93 26.20
N VAL A 140 -2.44 3.52 26.08
CA VAL A 140 -1.45 4.06 25.12
C VAL A 140 -1.82 3.87 23.64
N MET A 141 -2.99 3.28 23.35
CA MET A 141 -3.53 3.12 22.01
C MET A 141 -3.80 4.47 21.34
N TYR A 142 -4.22 5.48 22.11
CA TYR A 142 -4.61 6.79 21.59
C TYR A 142 -3.69 7.90 22.11
N TYR A 143 -3.63 8.99 21.34
CA TYR A 143 -2.87 10.20 21.63
C TYR A 143 -3.04 10.71 23.07
N GLY A 144 -4.24 10.67 23.62
CA GLY A 144 -4.55 11.17 24.96
C GLY A 144 -3.88 10.42 26.11
N GLY A 145 -3.45 9.17 25.88
CA GLY A 145 -2.76 8.35 26.89
C GLY A 145 -1.31 8.76 27.14
N TYR A 146 -0.72 9.60 26.28
CA TYR A 146 0.66 10.06 26.42
C TYR A 146 0.74 11.32 27.30
N SER A 147 1.76 11.37 28.17
CA SER A 147 2.01 12.46 29.12
C SER A 147 2.78 13.62 28.47
N ASN A 148 2.62 14.82 29.02
CA ASN A 148 3.38 16.02 28.62
C ASN A 148 4.67 16.21 29.43
N ALA A 149 4.90 15.40 30.47
CA ALA A 149 6.05 15.51 31.35
C ALA A 149 7.29 14.83 30.76
N THR A 150 8.46 15.38 31.08
CA THR A 150 9.75 14.70 30.91
C THR A 150 9.79 13.53 31.89
N THR A 151 9.94 12.32 31.37
CA THR A 151 10.07 11.13 32.22
C THR A 151 11.49 11.10 32.79
N VAL A 152 11.60 11.32 34.10
CA VAL A 152 12.89 11.35 34.81
C VAL A 152 13.20 9.94 35.31
N GLY A 153 13.90 9.17 34.47
CA GLY A 153 14.46 7.86 34.81
C GLY A 153 15.98 7.94 35.04
N GLN A 154 16.74 6.96 34.52
CA GLN A 154 18.21 7.07 34.44
C GLN A 154 18.69 8.03 33.33
N VAL A 155 17.81 8.35 32.38
CA VAL A 155 18.03 9.31 31.31
C VAL A 155 16.78 10.19 31.24
N GLU A 156 16.96 11.50 31.15
CA GLU A 156 15.86 12.44 30.93
C GLU A 156 15.29 12.21 29.52
N TYR A 157 14.05 11.78 29.45
CA TYR A 157 13.37 11.53 28.17
C TYR A 157 12.15 12.44 28.04
N ASP A 158 12.26 13.42 27.14
CA ASP A 158 11.17 14.34 26.83
C ASP A 158 10.16 13.69 25.88
N MET A 159 8.96 13.41 26.42
CA MET A 159 7.89 12.76 25.67
C MET A 159 7.37 13.64 24.51
N GLN A 160 7.37 14.97 24.67
CA GLN A 160 6.87 15.88 23.63
C GLN A 160 7.77 15.84 22.40
N LEU A 161 9.08 16.03 22.61
CA LEU A 161 10.08 15.97 21.54
C LEU A 161 10.14 14.59 20.91
N ALA A 162 10.13 13.53 21.73
CA ALA A 162 10.11 12.15 21.27
C ALA A 162 8.93 11.86 20.34
N TYR A 163 7.72 12.26 20.74
CA TYR A 163 6.50 12.07 19.95
C TYR A 163 6.60 12.78 18.59
N PHE A 164 6.97 14.07 18.62
CA PHE A 164 7.09 14.89 17.41
C PHE A 164 8.14 14.33 16.43
N PHE A 165 9.37 14.12 16.91
CA PHE A 165 10.46 13.66 16.05
C PHE A 165 10.26 12.23 15.56
N THR A 166 9.72 11.34 16.39
CA THR A 166 9.46 9.95 15.95
C THR A 166 8.48 9.93 14.79
N ILE A 167 7.38 10.68 14.87
CA ILE A 167 6.39 10.73 13.79
C ILE A 167 6.95 11.45 12.55
N ALA A 168 7.63 12.59 12.74
CA ALA A 168 8.23 13.33 11.62
C ALA A 168 9.27 12.49 10.86
N VAL A 169 10.21 11.88 11.58
CA VAL A 169 11.23 10.99 11.01
C VAL A 169 10.58 9.77 10.37
N TYR A 170 9.58 9.16 11.02
CA TYR A 170 8.84 8.04 10.45
C TYR A 170 8.18 8.41 9.11
N MET A 171 7.48 9.54 9.02
CA MET A 171 6.83 10.00 7.79
C MET A 171 7.86 10.26 6.67
N VAL A 172 9.02 10.84 6.99
CA VAL A 172 10.12 11.02 6.02
C VAL A 172 10.67 9.67 5.55
N LEU A 173 10.94 8.74 6.47
CA LEU A 173 11.41 7.39 6.14
C LEU A 173 10.39 6.64 5.28
N CYS A 174 9.10 6.79 5.55
CA CYS A 174 8.03 6.25 4.71
C CYS A 174 8.07 6.81 3.28
N GLY A 175 8.21 8.13 3.15
CA GLY A 175 8.32 8.80 1.84
C GLY A 175 9.53 8.29 1.05
N ILE A 176 10.71 8.21 1.70
CA ILE A 176 11.93 7.69 1.09
C ILE A 176 11.77 6.22 0.68
N ALA A 177 11.19 5.38 1.55
CA ALA A 177 10.95 3.97 1.26
C ALA A 177 10.01 3.77 0.06
N LEU A 178 8.97 4.60 -0.07
CA LEU A 178 8.05 4.58 -1.21
C LEU A 178 8.73 5.04 -2.51
N ILE A 179 9.47 6.15 -2.48
CA ILE A 179 10.22 6.66 -3.63
C ILE A 179 11.23 5.61 -4.10
N PHE A 180 12.00 5.02 -3.18
CA PHE A 180 12.98 3.98 -3.51
C PHE A 180 12.30 2.72 -4.07
N SER A 181 11.20 2.28 -3.46
CA SER A 181 10.42 1.13 -3.93
C SER A 181 9.87 1.37 -5.33
N MET A 182 9.37 2.58 -5.60
CA MET A 182 8.88 2.98 -6.91
C MET A 182 10.02 3.02 -7.93
N ALA A 183 11.13 3.69 -7.63
CA ALA A 183 12.29 3.78 -8.53
C ALA A 183 12.86 2.39 -8.86
N SER A 184 12.97 1.52 -7.86
CA SER A 184 13.43 0.14 -8.02
C SER A 184 12.47 -0.67 -8.89
N SER A 185 11.15 -0.59 -8.63
CA SER A 185 10.12 -1.28 -9.41
C SER A 185 10.06 -0.77 -10.85
N PHE A 186 10.24 0.53 -11.06
CA PHE A 186 10.27 1.13 -12.39
C PHE A 186 11.52 0.66 -13.15
N ARG A 187 12.70 0.70 -12.52
CA ARG A 187 13.96 0.24 -13.14
C ARG A 187 13.89 -1.22 -13.60
N GLN A 188 13.28 -2.10 -12.81
CA GLN A 188 13.19 -3.53 -13.13
C GLN A 188 12.14 -3.82 -14.21
N ASN A 189 11.04 -3.07 -14.28
CA ASN A 189 9.87 -3.41 -15.11
C ASN A 189 9.65 -2.51 -16.34
N TYR A 190 10.34 -1.37 -16.44
CA TYR A 190 10.20 -0.43 -17.57
C TYR A 190 10.68 -1.02 -18.91
N VAL A 191 11.63 -1.95 -18.88
CA VAL A 191 12.20 -2.58 -20.09
C VAL A 191 11.15 -3.37 -20.90
N LEU A 192 9.98 -3.67 -20.32
CA LEU A 192 8.90 -4.39 -21.01
C LEU A 192 7.75 -3.50 -21.52
N ALA A 193 7.76 -2.20 -21.24
CA ALA A 193 6.58 -1.34 -21.40
C ALA A 193 6.44 -0.65 -22.77
N ASP A 194 7.46 -0.67 -23.62
CA ASP A 194 7.31 -0.02 -24.92
C ASP A 194 6.35 -0.76 -25.85
N SER A 195 5.42 0.03 -26.34
CA SER A 195 4.26 -0.26 -27.17
C SER A 195 4.66 -0.40 -28.64
N VAL A 196 4.05 -1.40 -29.30
CA VAL A 196 3.89 -1.50 -30.76
C VAL A 196 5.20 -1.52 -31.55
N SER A 197 5.86 -2.67 -31.57
CA SER A 197 6.59 -3.07 -32.79
C SER A 197 5.91 -4.29 -33.35
N ASP A 198 5.64 -4.25 -34.65
CA ASP A 198 4.89 -5.20 -35.46
C ASP A 198 4.51 -6.53 -34.82
N SER A 199 3.24 -6.86 -34.93
CA SER A 199 2.58 -8.11 -34.52
C SER A 199 3.41 -9.36 -34.88
N ALA A 200 4.16 -9.31 -35.98
CA ALA A 200 5.05 -10.38 -36.44
C ALA A 200 6.30 -10.57 -35.57
N TRP A 201 7.00 -9.50 -35.19
CA TRP A 201 8.20 -9.57 -34.37
C TRP A 201 7.88 -10.05 -32.95
N GLN A 202 6.75 -9.58 -32.40
CA GLN A 202 6.28 -10.04 -31.11
C GLN A 202 5.90 -11.53 -31.12
N LEU A 203 5.33 -12.04 -32.22
CA LEU A 203 5.05 -13.47 -32.38
C LEU A 203 6.35 -14.31 -32.42
N LEU A 204 7.35 -13.88 -33.20
CA LEU A 204 8.61 -14.60 -33.40
C LEU A 204 9.50 -14.60 -32.15
N CYS A 205 9.56 -13.48 -31.42
CA CYS A 205 10.45 -13.34 -30.25
C CYS A 205 9.80 -13.68 -28.90
N SER A 206 8.47 -13.82 -28.83
CA SER A 206 7.79 -14.16 -27.57
C SER A 206 7.69 -15.66 -27.28
N TRP A 207 8.07 -16.49 -28.28
CA TRP A 207 8.04 -17.94 -28.17
C TRP A 207 9.31 -18.45 -27.49
N ASP A 208 9.15 -19.01 -26.29
CA ASP A 208 10.23 -19.67 -25.58
C ASP A 208 10.29 -21.15 -25.99
N PHE A 209 11.27 -21.49 -26.82
CA PHE A 209 11.47 -22.85 -27.32
C PHE A 209 11.90 -23.84 -26.23
N ARG A 210 12.18 -23.39 -25.00
CA ARG A 210 12.52 -24.26 -23.87
C ARG A 210 11.30 -24.83 -23.14
N VAL A 211 10.08 -24.38 -23.47
CA VAL A 211 8.85 -24.87 -22.84
C VAL A 211 8.47 -26.23 -23.43
N THR A 212 8.83 -27.31 -22.72
CA THR A 212 8.55 -28.70 -23.14
C THR A 212 7.18 -29.21 -22.68
N ASN A 213 6.56 -28.56 -21.69
CA ASN A 213 5.28 -29.00 -21.15
C ASN A 213 4.12 -28.64 -22.10
N GLU A 214 3.45 -29.66 -22.62
CA GLU A 214 2.37 -29.53 -23.61
C GLU A 214 1.22 -28.62 -23.14
N ARG A 215 0.87 -28.66 -21.85
CA ARG A 215 -0.16 -27.79 -21.28
C ARG A 215 0.26 -26.32 -21.29
N ALA A 216 1.53 -26.06 -20.95
CA ALA A 216 2.10 -24.72 -20.94
C ALA A 216 2.21 -24.16 -22.36
N VAL A 217 2.59 -24.99 -23.34
CA VAL A 217 2.60 -24.65 -24.78
C VAL A 217 1.20 -24.26 -25.26
N ARG A 218 0.19 -25.09 -24.95
CA ARG A 218 -1.21 -24.82 -25.33
C ARG A 218 -1.71 -23.51 -24.73
N GLN A 219 -1.42 -23.27 -23.45
CA GLN A 219 -1.81 -22.04 -22.76
C GLN A 219 -1.09 -20.81 -23.33
N ARG A 220 0.21 -20.91 -23.64
CA ARG A 220 0.99 -19.82 -24.25
C ARG A 220 0.48 -19.46 -25.64
N ARG A 221 0.20 -20.47 -26.48
CA ARG A 221 -0.40 -20.28 -27.81
C ARG A 221 -1.75 -19.60 -27.73
N ASN A 222 -2.62 -20.03 -26.80
CA ASN A 222 -3.93 -19.42 -26.62
C ASN A 222 -3.82 -17.96 -26.17
N ASN A 223 -2.91 -17.65 -25.24
CA ASN A 223 -2.68 -16.29 -24.76
C ASN A 223 -2.18 -15.37 -25.89
N LEU A 224 -1.21 -15.83 -26.69
CA LEU A 224 -0.72 -15.11 -27.87
C LEU A 224 -1.83 -14.85 -28.90
N ARG A 225 -2.64 -15.88 -29.20
CA ARG A 225 -3.78 -15.75 -30.12
C ARG A 225 -4.78 -14.69 -29.63
N VAL A 226 -5.09 -14.69 -28.34
CA VAL A 226 -6.01 -13.69 -27.74
C VAL A 226 -5.40 -12.29 -27.84
N GLN A 227 -4.12 -12.11 -27.47
CA GLN A 227 -3.45 -10.82 -27.54
C GLN A 227 -3.42 -10.24 -28.96
N LEU A 228 -3.10 -11.06 -29.96
CA LEU A 228 -3.09 -10.65 -31.36
C LEU A 228 -4.48 -10.29 -31.87
N LYS A 229 -5.49 -11.11 -31.54
CA LYS A 229 -6.87 -10.84 -31.91
C LYS A 229 -7.36 -9.51 -31.33
N GLU A 230 -6.99 -9.21 -30.08
CA GLU A 230 -7.32 -7.93 -29.44
C GLU A 230 -6.63 -6.75 -30.13
N SER A 231 -5.33 -6.83 -30.39
CA SER A 231 -4.60 -5.73 -31.05
C SER A 231 -5.05 -5.48 -32.49
N LEU A 232 -5.44 -6.53 -33.23
CA LEU A 232 -6.02 -6.38 -34.57
C LEU A 232 -7.41 -5.76 -34.50
N SER A 233 -8.26 -6.25 -33.59
CA SER A 233 -9.62 -5.72 -33.37
C SER A 233 -9.60 -4.24 -32.96
N GLU A 234 -8.64 -3.83 -32.13
CA GLU A 234 -8.53 -2.44 -31.65
C GLU A 234 -8.21 -1.47 -32.79
N LYS A 235 -7.39 -1.89 -33.77
CA LYS A 235 -7.06 -1.10 -34.97
C LYS A 235 -8.22 -1.02 -35.96
N ASP A 236 -8.83 -2.16 -36.26
CA ASP A 236 -9.93 -2.27 -37.23
C ASP A 236 -11.15 -1.42 -36.79
N GLN A 237 -11.40 -1.36 -35.48
CA GLN A 237 -12.54 -0.66 -34.89
C GLN A 237 -12.33 0.87 -34.83
N GLU A 238 -11.10 1.38 -34.78
CA GLU A 238 -10.82 2.83 -34.84
C GLU A 238 -11.05 3.41 -36.25
N GLU A 239 -10.83 2.63 -37.31
CA GLU A 239 -10.96 3.06 -38.70
C GLU A 239 -12.43 3.09 -39.19
N LEU A 240 -13.31 2.26 -38.61
CA LEU A 240 -14.70 2.06 -39.09
C LEU A 240 -15.77 2.99 -38.46
N LEU A 241 -15.44 3.78 -37.44
CA LEU A 241 -16.46 4.54 -36.68
C LEU A 241 -16.86 5.87 -37.35
N THR A 242 -18.15 6.02 -37.64
CA THR A 242 -18.73 7.26 -38.18
C THR A 242 -18.81 8.38 -37.13
N LEU A 243 -18.85 9.66 -37.56
CA LEU A 243 -18.87 10.84 -36.67
C LEU A 243 -20.06 10.84 -35.69
N SER A 244 -21.24 10.38 -36.12
CA SER A 244 -22.43 10.28 -35.28
C SER A 244 -22.28 9.22 -34.17
N GLU A 245 -21.69 8.08 -34.50
CA GLU A 245 -21.41 7.01 -33.54
C GLU A 245 -20.33 7.43 -32.54
N LYS A 246 -19.32 8.19 -33.00
CA LYS A 246 -18.32 8.80 -32.12
C LYS A 246 -18.98 9.74 -31.11
N LEU A 247 -19.88 10.63 -31.55
CA LEU A 247 -20.59 11.54 -30.66
C LEU A 247 -21.44 10.79 -29.62
N ARG A 248 -22.14 9.72 -30.04
CA ARG A 248 -22.91 8.86 -29.14
C ARG A 248 -22.01 8.17 -28.10
N HIS A 249 -20.87 7.62 -28.50
CA HIS A 249 -19.91 7.00 -27.58
C HIS A 249 -19.35 8.02 -26.58
N TYR A 250 -18.94 9.20 -27.03
CA TYR A 250 -18.50 10.26 -26.13
C TYR A 250 -19.59 10.69 -25.16
N GLY A 251 -20.84 10.78 -25.60
CA GLY A 251 -22.00 11.08 -24.75
C GLY A 251 -22.23 10.03 -23.65
N VAL A 252 -22.17 8.74 -23.99
CA VAL A 252 -22.31 7.64 -23.02
C VAL A 252 -21.17 7.66 -21.99
N HIS A 253 -19.93 7.88 -22.44
CA HIS A 253 -18.78 7.99 -21.53
C HIS A 253 -18.89 9.19 -20.61
N PHE A 254 -19.27 10.35 -21.14
CA PHE A 254 -19.44 11.57 -20.35
C PHE A 254 -20.55 11.38 -19.31
N GLY A 255 -21.70 10.84 -19.70
CA GLY A 255 -22.82 10.58 -18.80
C GLY A 255 -22.47 9.60 -17.68
N SER A 256 -21.75 8.52 -18.00
CA SER A 256 -21.30 7.56 -16.98
C SER A 256 -20.26 8.13 -16.03
N TRP A 257 -19.35 9.00 -16.52
CA TRP A 257 -18.41 9.71 -15.66
C TRP A 257 -19.12 10.70 -14.75
N LEU A 258 -20.05 11.49 -15.29
CA LEU A 258 -20.87 12.42 -14.52
C LEU A 258 -21.65 11.69 -13.41
N LEU A 259 -22.28 10.56 -13.74
CA LEU A 259 -22.98 9.72 -12.76
C LEU A 259 -22.02 9.14 -11.72
N SER A 260 -20.83 8.68 -12.13
CA SER A 260 -19.84 8.15 -11.18
C SER A 260 -19.35 9.20 -10.20
N THR A 261 -19.09 10.42 -10.67
CA THR A 261 -18.68 11.57 -9.86
C THR A 261 -19.82 12.04 -8.97
N GLY A 262 -21.06 12.11 -9.50
CA GLY A 262 -22.25 12.45 -8.73
C GLY A 262 -22.50 11.47 -7.57
N LEU A 263 -22.31 10.17 -7.81
CA LEU A 263 -22.40 9.16 -6.74
C LEU A 263 -21.31 9.32 -5.69
N ALA A 264 -20.07 9.60 -6.10
CA ALA A 264 -18.97 9.83 -5.15
C ALA A 264 -19.21 11.08 -4.28
N VAL A 265 -19.61 12.19 -4.89
CA VAL A 265 -19.97 13.43 -4.17
C VAL A 265 -21.20 13.20 -3.28
N GLY A 266 -22.20 12.49 -3.77
CA GLY A 266 -23.39 12.12 -2.99
C GLY A 266 -23.07 11.26 -1.77
N CYS A 267 -22.13 10.32 -1.89
CA CYS A 267 -21.64 9.54 -0.74
C CYS A 267 -20.94 10.45 0.28
N GLY A 268 -20.08 11.36 -0.18
CA GLY A 268 -19.42 12.35 0.67
C GLY A 268 -20.42 13.25 1.42
N ALA A 269 -21.39 13.81 0.70
CA ALA A 269 -22.45 14.62 1.30
C ALA A 269 -23.29 13.83 2.31
N SER A 270 -23.63 12.57 1.99
CA SER A 270 -24.38 11.69 2.90
C SER A 270 -23.63 11.47 4.21
N ILE A 271 -22.31 11.25 4.16
CA ILE A 271 -21.47 11.10 5.36
C ILE A 271 -21.45 12.42 6.15
N TYR A 272 -21.31 13.56 5.49
CA TYR A 272 -21.30 14.87 6.15
C TYR A 272 -22.61 15.16 6.90
N TYR A 273 -23.76 14.89 6.27
CA TYR A 273 -25.06 15.04 6.92
C TYR A 273 -25.27 14.04 8.05
N LEU A 274 -24.80 12.80 7.90
CA LEU A 274 -24.89 11.78 8.94
C LEU A 274 -24.14 12.17 10.22
N TYR A 275 -23.09 12.98 10.09
CA TYR A 275 -22.35 13.55 11.21
C TYR A 275 -22.93 14.85 11.78
N THR A 276 -23.73 15.57 11.00
CA THR A 276 -24.30 16.87 11.39
C THR A 276 -25.66 16.70 12.04
N GLU A 277 -26.44 15.72 11.59
CA GLU A 277 -27.74 15.37 12.15
C GLU A 277 -27.57 14.58 13.45
N ASN A 278 -28.25 15.01 14.51
CA ASN A 278 -28.32 14.28 15.77
C ASN A 278 -29.42 13.22 15.65
N TRP A 279 -29.04 11.96 15.53
CA TRP A 279 -29.98 10.85 15.51
C TRP A 279 -30.38 10.48 16.95
N SER A 280 -31.67 10.22 17.19
CA SER A 280 -32.19 9.76 18.50
C SER A 280 -31.85 8.28 18.79
N LEU A 281 -30.64 7.85 18.42
CA LEU A 281 -30.14 6.51 18.64
C LEU A 281 -29.41 6.43 19.99
N SER A 282 -29.23 5.21 20.51
CA SER A 282 -28.32 4.97 21.65
C SER A 282 -26.93 5.54 21.33
N GLN A 283 -26.29 6.18 22.33
CA GLN A 283 -24.97 6.81 22.21
C GLN A 283 -23.90 5.85 21.64
N GLU A 284 -24.00 4.54 21.92
CA GLU A 284 -23.10 3.54 21.35
C GLU A 284 -23.38 3.26 19.87
N ALA A 285 -24.65 3.15 19.50
CA ALA A 285 -25.05 2.84 18.14
C ALA A 285 -24.78 4.02 17.18
N GLU A 286 -24.86 5.26 17.67
CA GLU A 286 -24.50 6.47 16.92
C GLU A 286 -23.01 6.48 16.56
N THR A 287 -22.12 6.07 17.49
CA THR A 287 -20.67 6.02 17.25
C THR A 287 -20.22 4.93 16.27
N LEU A 288 -21.03 3.90 16.08
CA LEU A 288 -20.76 2.78 15.17
C LEU A 288 -21.44 2.95 13.79
N LEU A 289 -22.41 3.86 13.68
CA LEU A 289 -23.16 4.08 12.45
C LEU A 289 -22.27 4.56 11.30
N VAL A 290 -21.41 5.56 11.56
CA VAL A 290 -20.51 6.10 10.54
C VAL A 290 -19.56 5.04 9.96
N PRO A 291 -18.74 4.31 10.76
CA PRO A 291 -17.81 3.34 10.21
C PRO A 291 -18.52 2.20 9.47
N PHE A 292 -19.73 1.84 9.91
CA PHE A 292 -20.60 0.91 9.19
C PHE A 292 -21.02 1.45 7.83
N VAL A 293 -21.58 2.66 7.75
CA VAL A 293 -22.05 3.27 6.49
C VAL A 293 -20.91 3.48 5.51
N VAL A 294 -19.75 3.97 5.99
CA VAL A 294 -18.55 4.16 5.16
C VAL A 294 -18.07 2.83 4.58
N SER A 295 -17.98 1.78 5.41
CA SER A 295 -17.54 0.46 4.96
C SER A 295 -18.54 -0.18 3.99
N LEU A 296 -19.85 0.02 4.22
CA LEU A 296 -20.92 -0.41 3.33
C LEU A 296 -20.84 0.30 1.97
N MET A 297 -20.62 1.62 1.94
CA MET A 297 -20.43 2.38 0.70
C MET A 297 -19.20 1.90 -0.07
N ASN A 298 -18.08 1.67 0.64
CA ASN A 298 -16.84 1.14 0.06
C ASN A 298 -16.97 -0.29 -0.50
N LEU A 299 -17.99 -1.05 -0.08
CA LEU A 299 -18.32 -2.36 -0.65
C LEU A 299 -19.35 -2.24 -1.79
N ALA A 300 -20.42 -1.49 -1.60
CA ALA A 300 -21.59 -1.45 -2.49
C ALA A 300 -21.37 -0.62 -3.75
N ILE A 301 -20.79 0.58 -3.65
CA ILE A 301 -20.62 1.48 -4.80
C ILE A 301 -19.66 0.90 -5.85
N PRO A 302 -18.53 0.24 -5.52
CA PRO A 302 -17.71 -0.46 -6.50
C PRO A 302 -18.44 -1.55 -7.28
N LEU A 303 -19.43 -2.22 -6.66
CA LEU A 303 -20.28 -3.19 -7.33
C LEU A 303 -21.22 -2.48 -8.32
N PHE A 304 -21.78 -1.33 -7.94
CA PHE A 304 -22.57 -0.50 -8.84
C PHE A 304 -21.75 0.00 -10.05
N TYR A 305 -20.52 0.48 -9.84
CA TYR A 305 -19.63 0.87 -10.94
C TYR A 305 -19.31 -0.30 -11.89
N SER A 306 -19.28 -1.53 -11.40
CA SER A 306 -19.10 -2.69 -12.26
C SER A 306 -20.28 -2.94 -13.20
N LEU A 307 -21.47 -2.42 -12.91
CA LEU A 307 -22.62 -2.48 -13.82
C LEU A 307 -22.47 -1.54 -15.02
N PHE A 308 -21.70 -0.45 -14.88
CA PHE A 308 -21.45 0.49 -15.99
C PHE A 308 -20.71 -0.18 -17.15
N ASN A 309 -19.97 -1.26 -16.88
CA ASN A 309 -19.34 -2.08 -17.90
C ASN A 309 -20.32 -2.68 -18.92
N LYS A 310 -21.62 -2.79 -18.59
CA LYS A 310 -22.65 -3.25 -19.54
C LYS A 310 -23.07 -2.15 -20.52
N PHE A 311 -22.92 -0.88 -20.15
CA PHE A 311 -23.35 0.26 -20.94
C PHE A 311 -22.17 0.94 -21.66
N GLU A 312 -21.00 1.02 -21.02
CA GLU A 312 -19.79 1.61 -21.58
C GLU A 312 -18.93 0.54 -22.25
N HIS A 313 -19.15 0.35 -23.55
CA HIS A 313 -18.30 -0.53 -24.33
C HIS A 313 -17.00 0.19 -24.70
N TYR A 314 -15.90 -0.13 -24.02
CA TYR A 314 -14.57 0.35 -24.39
C TYR A 314 -13.97 -0.53 -25.49
N SER A 315 -13.32 0.10 -26.48
CA SER A 315 -12.58 -0.62 -27.53
C SER A 315 -11.46 -1.50 -26.97
N SER A 316 -10.93 -1.14 -25.80
CA SER A 316 -9.86 -1.84 -25.11
C SER A 316 -10.30 -2.28 -23.71
N GLN A 317 -10.25 -3.59 -23.44
CA GLN A 317 -10.53 -4.16 -22.11
C GLN A 317 -9.62 -3.54 -21.02
N ARG A 318 -8.40 -3.12 -21.39
CA ARG A 318 -7.46 -2.48 -20.43
C ARG A 318 -7.96 -1.10 -20.01
N ARG A 319 -8.43 -0.29 -20.97
CA ARG A 319 -9.01 1.04 -20.67
C ARG A 319 -10.22 0.90 -19.76
N GLN A 320 -11.05 -0.11 -19.98
CA GLN A 320 -12.18 -0.42 -19.10
C GLN A 320 -11.75 -0.69 -17.66
N ILE A 321 -10.75 -1.55 -17.44
CA ILE A 321 -10.22 -1.84 -16.10
C ILE A 321 -9.63 -0.58 -15.46
N TYR A 322 -8.86 0.21 -16.20
CA TYR A 322 -8.28 1.46 -15.68
C TYR A 322 -9.36 2.49 -15.31
N THR A 323 -10.38 2.70 -16.14
CA THR A 323 -11.49 3.59 -15.82
C THR A 323 -12.18 3.14 -14.53
N LEU A 324 -12.44 1.84 -14.39
CA LEU A 324 -13.04 1.30 -13.17
C LEU A 324 -12.15 1.56 -11.94
N VAL A 325 -10.85 1.30 -12.04
CA VAL A 325 -9.89 1.58 -10.96
C VAL A 325 -9.88 3.06 -10.59
N VAL A 326 -9.83 3.96 -11.56
CA VAL A 326 -9.81 5.42 -11.30
C VAL A 326 -11.10 5.87 -10.61
N ARG A 327 -12.28 5.39 -11.03
CA ARG A 327 -13.54 5.70 -10.35
C ARG A 327 -13.56 5.24 -8.89
N ASN A 328 -13.05 4.04 -8.63
CA ASN A 328 -12.96 3.49 -7.27
C ASN A 328 -11.96 4.27 -6.40
N VAL A 329 -10.83 4.69 -6.95
CA VAL A 329 -9.87 5.55 -6.25
C VAL A 329 -10.50 6.91 -5.95
N PHE A 330 -11.16 7.52 -6.92
CA PHE A 330 -11.83 8.82 -6.75
C PHE A 330 -12.90 8.77 -5.65
N LEU A 331 -13.75 7.74 -5.63
CA LEU A 331 -14.73 7.52 -4.57
C LEU A 331 -14.09 7.53 -3.18
N ARG A 332 -13.00 6.75 -3.00
CA ARG A 332 -12.32 6.62 -1.71
C ARG A 332 -11.64 7.90 -1.28
N LEU A 333 -11.08 8.65 -2.24
CA LEU A 333 -10.50 9.96 -1.98
C LEU A 333 -11.57 10.96 -1.51
N VAL A 334 -12.74 11.00 -2.15
CA VAL A 334 -13.85 11.88 -1.72
C VAL A 334 -14.32 11.52 -0.31
N ILE A 335 -14.54 10.24 -0.03
CA ILE A 335 -14.95 9.76 1.30
C ILE A 335 -13.90 10.15 2.36
N LEU A 336 -12.62 9.86 2.12
CA LEU A 336 -11.54 10.21 3.06
C LEU A 336 -11.40 11.72 3.24
N ALA A 337 -11.53 12.51 2.16
CA ALA A 337 -11.42 13.96 2.24
C ALA A 337 -12.52 14.57 3.12
N VAL A 338 -13.77 14.12 2.97
CA VAL A 338 -14.88 14.59 3.83
C VAL A 338 -14.68 14.17 5.28
N LEU A 339 -14.23 12.93 5.53
CA LEU A 339 -13.92 12.45 6.89
C LEU A 339 -12.82 13.29 7.55
N CYS A 340 -11.71 13.53 6.85
CA CYS A 340 -10.62 14.37 7.34
C CYS A 340 -11.08 15.81 7.57
N TYR A 341 -11.86 16.38 6.65
CA TYR A 341 -12.42 17.73 6.83
C TYR A 341 -13.26 17.85 8.10
N TYR A 342 -14.15 16.88 8.33
CA TYR A 342 -15.01 16.85 9.53
C TYR A 342 -14.18 16.70 10.81
N TRP A 343 -13.19 15.79 10.82
CA TRP A 343 -12.31 15.60 11.98
C TRP A 343 -11.52 16.87 12.32
N MET A 344 -10.95 17.55 11.32
CA MET A 344 -10.07 18.69 11.57
C MET A 344 -10.81 20.00 11.86
N ASN A 345 -12.02 20.20 11.33
CA ASN A 345 -12.75 21.47 11.50
C ASN A 345 -13.88 21.37 12.52
N VAL A 346 -14.57 20.23 12.62
CA VAL A 346 -15.75 20.10 13.49
C VAL A 346 -15.42 19.39 14.79
N VAL A 347 -14.72 18.25 14.72
CA VAL A 347 -14.37 17.49 15.93
C VAL A 347 -13.33 18.22 16.78
N ALA A 348 -12.37 18.89 16.12
CA ALA A 348 -11.35 19.69 16.80
C ALA A 348 -11.92 20.80 17.69
N GLU A 349 -13.02 21.45 17.27
CA GLU A 349 -13.65 22.51 18.04
C GLU A 349 -14.63 21.99 19.11
N LYS A 350 -15.30 20.86 18.86
CA LYS A 350 -16.42 20.38 19.68
C LYS A 350 -15.98 19.58 20.91
N PHE A 351 -14.84 18.88 20.87
CA PHE A 351 -14.42 17.94 21.92
C PHE A 351 -13.13 18.37 22.61
N SER A 352 -13.07 18.25 23.94
CA SER A 352 -11.90 18.64 24.73
C SER A 352 -10.66 17.77 24.47
N CYS A 353 -10.83 16.52 24.05
CA CYS A 353 -9.74 15.58 23.70
C CYS A 353 -9.94 15.02 22.29
N TRP A 354 -10.07 15.92 21.32
CA TRP A 354 -10.47 15.61 19.95
C TRP A 354 -9.50 14.66 19.23
N GLU A 355 -8.19 14.72 19.49
CA GLU A 355 -7.19 13.86 18.83
C GLU A 355 -7.43 12.38 19.13
N SER A 356 -7.79 12.09 20.38
CA SER A 356 -8.12 10.72 20.80
C SER A 356 -9.44 10.25 20.18
N MET A 357 -10.39 11.17 20.00
CA MET A 357 -11.66 10.86 19.31
C MET A 357 -11.43 10.54 17.84
N VAL A 358 -10.53 11.26 17.16
CA VAL A 358 -10.12 10.96 15.78
C VAL A 358 -9.40 9.61 15.72
N GLY A 359 -8.51 9.33 16.67
CA GLY A 359 -7.84 8.02 16.79
C GLY A 359 -8.84 6.86 16.95
N GLN A 360 -9.86 7.02 17.79
CA GLN A 360 -10.94 6.04 17.95
C GLN A 360 -11.76 5.86 16.67
N ALA A 361 -12.10 6.95 15.98
CA ALA A 361 -12.84 6.88 14.72
C ALA A 361 -12.05 6.11 13.65
N LEU A 362 -10.74 6.37 13.53
CA LEU A 362 -9.84 5.66 12.62
C LEU A 362 -9.71 4.18 12.98
N TYR A 363 -9.59 3.85 14.27
CA TYR A 363 -9.60 2.47 14.74
C TYR A 363 -10.87 1.73 14.30
N ARG A 364 -12.05 2.32 14.57
CA ARG A 364 -13.34 1.74 14.16
C ARG A 364 -13.42 1.53 12.66
N LEU A 365 -12.99 2.52 11.87
CA LEU A 365 -12.96 2.40 10.40
C LEU A 365 -12.09 1.22 9.95
N VAL A 366 -10.92 1.02 10.54
CA VAL A 366 -10.03 -0.10 10.20
C VAL A 366 -10.68 -1.46 10.52
N ILE A 367 -11.34 -1.58 11.67
CA ILE A 367 -12.03 -2.79 12.11
C ILE A 367 -13.27 -3.08 11.24
N PHE A 368 -14.15 -2.10 11.03
CA PHE A 368 -15.34 -2.29 10.19
C PHE A 368 -14.96 -2.59 8.74
N ASP A 369 -13.97 -1.90 8.18
CA ASP A 369 -13.45 -2.23 6.85
C ASP A 369 -12.97 -3.69 6.80
N PHE A 370 -12.23 -4.16 7.81
CA PHE A 370 -11.85 -5.57 7.89
C PHE A 370 -13.05 -6.51 7.93
N LEU A 371 -14.07 -6.20 8.73
CA LEU A 371 -15.30 -7.00 8.81
C LEU A 371 -16.06 -7.05 7.48
N PHE A 372 -16.17 -5.93 6.77
CA PHE A 372 -16.84 -5.90 5.46
C PHE A 372 -16.02 -6.62 4.38
N LEU A 373 -14.70 -6.50 4.39
CA LEU A 373 -13.82 -7.28 3.49
C LEU A 373 -13.95 -8.79 3.77
N MET A 374 -14.10 -9.16 5.04
CA MET A 374 -14.38 -10.52 5.47
C MET A 374 -15.72 -11.01 4.96
N LEU A 375 -16.79 -10.25 5.17
CA LEU A 375 -18.13 -10.58 4.69
C LEU A 375 -18.16 -10.70 3.16
N GLY A 376 -17.53 -9.78 2.45
CA GLY A 376 -17.43 -9.82 0.98
C GLY A 376 -16.69 -11.05 0.48
N SER A 377 -15.61 -11.46 1.16
CA SER A 377 -14.82 -12.64 0.76
C SER A 377 -15.53 -13.95 1.13
N PHE A 378 -16.08 -14.06 2.34
CA PHE A 378 -16.72 -15.29 2.81
C PHE A 378 -18.12 -15.51 2.29
N PHE A 379 -18.95 -14.47 2.26
CA PHE A 379 -20.32 -14.60 1.76
C PHE A 379 -20.38 -14.25 0.29
N GLY A 380 -19.79 -13.14 -0.14
CA GLY A 380 -19.87 -12.71 -1.53
C GLY A 380 -19.22 -13.69 -2.51
N GLU A 381 -17.92 -13.97 -2.35
CA GLU A 381 -17.18 -14.84 -3.28
C GLU A 381 -17.63 -16.32 -3.18
N PHE A 382 -17.89 -16.83 -1.97
CA PHE A 382 -18.43 -18.19 -1.77
C PHE A 382 -19.85 -18.36 -2.33
N LEU A 383 -20.78 -17.44 -2.02
CA LEU A 383 -22.14 -17.52 -2.54
C LEU A 383 -22.14 -17.40 -4.07
N SER A 384 -21.30 -16.54 -4.63
CA SER A 384 -21.12 -16.45 -6.09
C SER A 384 -20.64 -17.78 -6.68
N ASN A 385 -19.72 -18.48 -6.01
CA ASN A 385 -19.26 -19.81 -6.43
C ASN A 385 -20.39 -20.86 -6.36
N VAL A 386 -21.16 -20.89 -5.26
CA VAL A 386 -22.29 -21.82 -5.09
C VAL A 386 -23.38 -21.56 -6.12
N ILE A 387 -23.74 -20.30 -6.36
CA ILE A 387 -24.74 -19.91 -7.36
C ILE A 387 -24.25 -20.28 -8.77
N GLY A 388 -23.01 -19.95 -9.11
CA GLY A 388 -22.42 -20.20 -10.43
C GLY A 388 -22.20 -21.69 -10.74
N THR A 389 -22.11 -22.55 -9.73
CA THR A 389 -21.95 -24.00 -9.92
C THR A 389 -23.26 -24.78 -9.80
N ARG A 390 -24.19 -24.37 -8.93
CA ARG A 390 -25.43 -25.13 -8.64
C ARG A 390 -26.71 -24.52 -9.19
N LEU A 391 -26.85 -23.19 -9.19
CA LEU A 391 -28.11 -22.52 -9.57
C LEU A 391 -28.10 -22.06 -11.02
N LEU A 392 -27.10 -21.27 -11.42
CA LEU A 392 -26.99 -20.70 -12.78
C LEU A 392 -25.59 -20.98 -13.37
N PRO A 393 -25.41 -22.12 -14.05
CA PRO A 393 -24.14 -22.45 -14.73
C PRO A 393 -23.72 -21.42 -15.79
N SER A 394 -24.67 -20.62 -16.29
CA SER A 394 -24.42 -19.54 -17.26
C SER A 394 -23.65 -18.35 -16.69
N LEU A 395 -23.70 -18.13 -15.36
CA LEU A 395 -22.96 -17.04 -14.70
C LEU A 395 -21.46 -17.36 -14.56
N GLY A 396 -21.10 -18.65 -14.48
CA GLY A 396 -19.74 -19.12 -14.28
C GLY A 396 -19.20 -18.88 -12.85
N VAL A 397 -18.01 -19.43 -12.59
CA VAL A 397 -17.29 -19.28 -11.31
C VAL A 397 -16.63 -17.89 -11.23
N PRO A 398 -16.63 -17.20 -10.08
CA PRO A 398 -16.01 -15.89 -9.96
C PRO A 398 -14.50 -15.92 -10.24
N GLU A 399 -13.99 -14.88 -10.91
CA GLU A 399 -12.56 -14.63 -11.09
C GLU A 399 -12.01 -13.72 -9.97
N PHE A 400 -10.76 -13.95 -9.56
CA PHE A 400 -10.12 -13.11 -8.55
C PHE A 400 -9.73 -11.74 -9.13
N ASP A 401 -10.49 -10.70 -8.80
CA ASP A 401 -10.19 -9.33 -9.21
C ASP A 401 -9.04 -8.75 -8.38
N VAL A 402 -7.83 -8.84 -8.94
CA VAL A 402 -6.62 -8.31 -8.32
C VAL A 402 -6.72 -6.81 -8.08
N ALA A 403 -7.31 -6.04 -9.01
CA ALA A 403 -7.28 -4.58 -8.94
C ALA A 403 -8.13 -4.07 -7.77
N ARG A 404 -9.35 -4.59 -7.62
CA ARG A 404 -10.23 -4.21 -6.49
C ARG A 404 -9.61 -4.56 -5.15
N ASN A 405 -9.10 -5.79 -5.01
CA ASN A 405 -8.47 -6.24 -3.77
C ASN A 405 -7.22 -5.42 -3.42
N VAL A 406 -6.42 -4.97 -4.41
CA VAL A 406 -5.28 -4.08 -4.15
C VAL A 406 -5.74 -2.70 -3.67
N LEU A 407 -6.81 -2.14 -4.25
CA LEU A 407 -7.34 -0.87 -3.78
C LEU A 407 -7.76 -0.93 -2.31
N ASP A 408 -8.31 -2.06 -1.86
CA ASP A 408 -8.68 -2.28 -0.44
C ASP A 408 -7.44 -2.23 0.47
N LEU A 409 -6.34 -2.82 0.02
CA LEU A 409 -5.07 -2.72 0.72
C LEU A 409 -4.52 -1.29 0.77
N ILE A 410 -4.62 -0.54 -0.32
CA ILE A 410 -4.18 0.86 -0.40
C ILE A 410 -5.03 1.75 0.53
N TYR A 411 -6.35 1.55 0.56
CA TYR A 411 -7.24 2.25 1.46
C TYR A 411 -6.89 1.98 2.93
N ALA A 412 -6.72 0.71 3.30
CA ALA A 412 -6.34 0.32 4.65
C ALA A 412 -4.97 0.91 5.06
N GLN A 413 -4.00 0.94 4.14
CA GLN A 413 -2.70 1.57 4.40
C GLN A 413 -2.81 3.10 4.57
N THR A 414 -3.70 3.74 3.81
CA THR A 414 -3.91 5.20 3.90
C THR A 414 -4.50 5.58 5.25
N LEU A 415 -5.48 4.81 5.76
CA LEU A 415 -6.02 4.98 7.11
C LEU A 415 -4.94 4.81 8.19
N ALA A 416 -4.04 3.82 8.02
CA ALA A 416 -2.95 3.58 8.95
C ALA A 416 -1.97 4.76 9.03
N TRP A 417 -1.66 5.39 7.88
CA TRP A 417 -0.79 6.56 7.84
C TRP A 417 -1.43 7.83 8.38
N ILE A 418 -2.70 8.07 8.09
CA ILE A 418 -3.42 9.19 8.72
C ILE A 418 -3.51 8.99 10.23
N GLY A 419 -3.77 7.74 10.66
CA GLY A 419 -3.94 7.41 12.07
C GLY A 419 -2.68 7.32 12.90
N ILE A 420 -1.48 7.28 12.30
CA ILE A 420 -0.23 7.15 13.08
C ILE A 420 -0.04 8.30 14.06
N TYR A 421 -0.50 9.51 13.69
CA TYR A 421 -0.40 10.69 14.53
C TYR A 421 -1.37 10.67 15.71
N PHE A 422 -2.56 10.08 15.54
CA PHE A 422 -3.61 10.04 16.55
C PHE A 422 -3.60 8.74 17.39
N SER A 423 -3.07 7.67 16.83
CA SER A 423 -2.99 6.34 17.41
C SER A 423 -1.69 5.65 16.97
N PRO A 424 -0.58 5.85 17.70
CA PRO A 424 0.73 5.27 17.37
C PRO A 424 0.75 3.74 17.28
N LEU A 425 -0.20 3.07 17.94
CA LEU A 425 -0.35 1.61 17.95
C LEU A 425 -1.32 1.07 16.91
N LEU A 426 -1.94 1.92 16.08
CA LEU A 426 -2.75 1.49 14.94
C LEU A 426 -2.02 0.53 13.98
N PRO A 427 -0.68 0.66 13.73
CA PRO A 427 0.07 -0.33 12.96
C PRO A 427 -0.01 -1.75 13.53
N ALA A 428 -0.13 -1.94 14.84
CA ALA A 428 -0.28 -3.27 15.44
C ALA A 428 -1.58 -3.95 14.99
N ILE A 429 -2.68 -3.18 14.96
CA ILE A 429 -3.98 -3.63 14.46
C ILE A 429 -3.87 -3.94 12.96
N GLN A 430 -3.11 -3.14 12.20
CA GLN A 430 -2.88 -3.41 10.79
C GLN A 430 -2.03 -4.64 10.50
N ILE A 431 -1.04 -4.94 11.35
CA ILE A 431 -0.27 -6.19 11.26
C ILE A 431 -1.22 -7.38 11.42
N LEU A 432 -2.07 -7.35 12.45
CA LEU A 432 -3.08 -8.40 12.68
C LEU A 432 -4.05 -8.51 11.49
N LYS A 433 -4.59 -7.37 11.02
CA LYS A 433 -5.50 -7.32 9.87
C LYS A 433 -4.87 -7.93 8.63
N PHE A 434 -3.68 -7.49 8.22
CA PHE A 434 -3.02 -7.99 7.02
C PHE A 434 -2.57 -9.44 7.14
N PHE A 435 -2.16 -9.87 8.34
CA PHE A 435 -1.85 -11.27 8.60
C PHE A 435 -3.08 -12.16 8.42
N LEU A 436 -4.20 -11.81 9.03
CA LEU A 436 -5.47 -12.54 8.87
C LEU A 436 -5.91 -12.49 7.41
N LEU A 437 -5.94 -11.31 6.79
CA LEU A 437 -6.39 -11.09 5.43
C LEU A 437 -5.60 -11.95 4.42
N PHE A 438 -4.31 -12.19 4.66
CA PHE A 438 -3.49 -13.08 3.83
C PHE A 438 -4.06 -14.50 3.78
N TYR A 439 -4.35 -15.10 4.93
CA TYR A 439 -4.90 -16.46 5.00
C TYR A 439 -6.32 -16.52 4.45
N LEU A 440 -7.11 -15.49 4.71
CA LEU A 440 -8.51 -15.41 4.29
C LEU A 440 -8.62 -15.32 2.77
N LYS A 441 -7.83 -14.44 2.14
CA LYS A 441 -7.77 -14.34 0.68
C LYS A 441 -7.11 -15.54 0.04
N LYS A 442 -6.15 -16.21 0.70
CA LYS A 442 -5.64 -17.51 0.25
C LYS A 442 -6.76 -18.55 0.18
N VAL A 443 -7.53 -18.70 1.26
CA VAL A 443 -8.63 -19.67 1.32
C VAL A 443 -9.68 -19.36 0.25
N SER A 444 -10.08 -18.10 0.14
CA SER A 444 -11.07 -17.70 -0.87
C SER A 444 -10.58 -17.97 -2.30
N LEU A 445 -9.32 -17.66 -2.60
CA LEU A 445 -8.73 -17.93 -3.90
C LEU A 445 -8.73 -19.43 -4.24
N ILE A 446 -8.31 -20.28 -3.29
CA ILE A 446 -8.16 -21.72 -3.53
C ILE A 446 -9.52 -22.43 -3.64
N GLN A 447 -10.51 -22.00 -2.85
CA GLN A 447 -11.80 -22.69 -2.75
C GLN A 447 -12.89 -22.10 -3.65
N ASN A 448 -12.90 -20.79 -3.89
CA ASN A 448 -14.02 -20.08 -4.52
C ASN A 448 -13.70 -19.53 -5.91
N CYS A 449 -12.43 -19.30 -6.24
CA CYS A 449 -12.06 -18.61 -7.48
C CYS A 449 -11.49 -19.56 -8.53
N GLN A 450 -11.79 -19.28 -9.80
CA GLN A 450 -11.09 -19.89 -10.92
C GLN A 450 -9.80 -19.12 -11.27
N PRO A 451 -8.76 -19.78 -11.80
CA PRO A 451 -7.59 -19.10 -12.32
C PRO A 451 -7.98 -18.06 -13.39
N PRO A 452 -7.44 -16.83 -13.33
CA PRO A 452 -7.80 -15.79 -14.29
C PRO A 452 -7.45 -16.21 -15.71
N ARG A 453 -8.42 -16.13 -16.64
CA ARG A 453 -8.26 -16.56 -18.04
C ARG A 453 -7.20 -15.76 -18.80
N ARG A 454 -6.88 -14.56 -18.34
CA ARG A 454 -5.89 -13.67 -18.94
C ARG A 454 -4.85 -13.29 -17.89
N SER A 455 -3.62 -13.76 -18.08
CA SER A 455 -2.49 -13.30 -17.29
C SER A 455 -2.17 -11.86 -17.69
N GLY A 456 -2.66 -10.88 -16.93
CA GLY A 456 -2.12 -9.53 -16.99
C GLY A 456 -0.59 -9.58 -16.86
N ARG A 457 0.13 -8.64 -17.48
CA ARG A 457 1.59 -8.56 -17.37
C ARG A 457 1.97 -8.34 -15.90
N ALA A 458 2.24 -9.42 -15.18
CA ALA A 458 2.47 -9.39 -13.74
C ALA A 458 3.66 -8.52 -13.32
N ALA A 459 4.66 -8.41 -14.20
CA ALA A 459 5.80 -7.51 -14.03
C ALA A 459 5.37 -6.02 -13.93
N GLN A 460 4.35 -5.60 -14.68
CA GLN A 460 3.89 -4.20 -14.67
C GLN A 460 2.96 -3.89 -13.49
N MET A 461 2.18 -4.88 -13.03
CA MET A 461 1.17 -4.69 -11.96
C MET A 461 1.81 -4.22 -10.64
N ARG A 462 2.99 -4.75 -10.29
CA ARG A 462 3.69 -4.34 -9.06
C ARG A 462 4.05 -2.85 -9.06
N THR A 463 4.52 -2.32 -10.18
CA THR A 463 4.85 -0.89 -10.32
C THR A 463 3.59 -0.03 -10.23
N ILE A 464 2.48 -0.48 -10.84
CA ILE A 464 1.19 0.21 -10.76
C ILE A 464 0.68 0.27 -9.32
N PHE A 465 0.80 -0.80 -8.55
CA PHE A 465 0.32 -0.83 -7.16
C PHE A 465 1.10 0.12 -6.26
N ILE A 466 2.44 0.14 -6.39
CA ILE A 466 3.28 1.09 -5.65
C ILE A 466 2.99 2.53 -6.07
N PHE A 467 2.77 2.77 -7.37
CA PHE A 467 2.40 4.10 -7.87
C PHE A 467 1.03 4.56 -7.34
N LEU A 468 0.02 3.68 -7.31
CA LEU A 468 -1.29 4.01 -6.73
C LEU A 468 -1.22 4.27 -5.23
N LEU A 469 -0.26 3.68 -4.52
CA LEU A 469 -0.02 3.94 -3.10
C LEU A 469 0.73 5.26 -2.84
N PHE A 470 1.52 5.73 -3.81
CA PHE A 470 2.27 6.98 -3.72
C PHE A 470 1.36 8.20 -3.51
N PHE A 471 0.28 8.31 -4.30
CA PHE A 471 -0.59 9.49 -4.26
C PHE A 471 -1.32 9.66 -2.90
N PRO A 472 -1.99 8.63 -2.33
CA PRO A 472 -2.62 8.75 -1.02
C PRO A 472 -1.65 9.04 0.13
N PHE A 473 -0.39 8.60 0.03
CA PHE A 473 0.63 8.91 1.04
C PHE A 473 0.98 10.40 1.04
N PHE A 474 1.44 10.93 -0.10
CA PHE A 474 1.93 12.31 -0.18
C PHE A 474 0.79 13.35 -0.14
N VAL A 475 -0.28 13.12 -0.90
CA VAL A 475 -1.40 14.07 -1.01
C VAL A 475 -2.39 13.91 0.14
N GLY A 476 -2.52 12.71 0.71
CA GLY A 476 -3.47 12.42 1.79
C GLY A 476 -2.83 12.42 3.17
N ALA A 477 -2.05 11.39 3.50
CA ALA A 477 -1.59 11.20 4.87
C ALA A 477 -0.58 12.26 5.33
N LEU A 478 0.44 12.55 4.51
CA LEU A 478 1.46 13.54 4.84
C LEU A 478 0.87 14.95 4.97
N SER A 479 -0.04 15.33 4.07
CA SER A 479 -0.71 16.64 4.12
C SER A 479 -1.58 16.79 5.37
N VAL A 480 -2.35 15.76 5.74
CA VAL A 480 -3.20 15.78 6.93
C VAL A 480 -2.36 15.88 8.20
N VAL A 481 -1.32 15.06 8.35
CA VAL A 481 -0.43 15.10 9.52
C VAL A 481 0.34 16.43 9.60
N ALA A 482 0.78 16.97 8.46
CA ALA A 482 1.43 18.28 8.43
C ALA A 482 0.46 19.40 8.81
N TYR A 483 -0.77 19.39 8.26
CA TYR A 483 -1.81 20.36 8.58
C TYR A 483 -2.18 20.31 10.07
N THR A 484 -2.29 19.12 10.66
CA THR A 484 -2.60 18.99 12.09
C THR A 484 -1.48 19.51 12.96
N ALA A 485 -0.23 19.20 12.62
CA ALA A 485 0.91 19.59 13.45
C ALA A 485 1.20 21.10 13.40
N TRP A 486 0.94 21.74 12.25
CA TRP A 486 1.30 23.14 12.01
C TRP A 486 0.18 24.14 12.35
N THR A 487 -1.08 23.75 12.13
CA THR A 487 -2.21 24.71 12.12
C THR A 487 -3.19 24.51 13.26
N LEU A 488 -3.40 23.28 13.71
CA LEU A 488 -4.39 23.00 14.75
C LEU A 488 -3.78 23.12 16.14
N SER A 489 -4.52 23.74 17.05
CA SER A 489 -4.13 23.80 18.46
C SER A 489 -4.38 22.43 19.14
N PRO A 490 -3.38 21.87 19.84
CA PRO A 490 -3.55 20.63 20.58
C PRO A 490 -4.55 20.80 21.73
N SER A 491 -5.13 19.70 22.21
CA SER A 491 -6.03 19.73 23.35
C SER A 491 -5.36 20.19 24.64
N GLU A 492 -6.06 21.04 25.39
CA GLU A 492 -5.60 21.55 26.71
C GLU A 492 -5.49 20.44 27.77
N GLN A 493 -6.38 19.43 27.69
CA GLN A 493 -6.54 18.42 28.73
C GLN A 493 -5.85 17.09 28.41
N CYS A 494 -5.51 16.80 27.14
CA CYS A 494 -5.10 15.48 26.69
C CYS A 494 -3.83 15.48 25.82
N GLY A 495 -3.08 14.38 25.87
CA GLY A 495 -1.90 14.12 25.05
C GLY A 495 -0.58 14.79 25.46
N PRO A 496 0.47 14.67 24.63
CA PRO A 496 1.80 15.18 24.95
C PRO A 496 1.91 16.71 24.84
N PHE A 497 1.19 17.35 23.93
CA PHE A 497 1.37 18.78 23.60
C PHE A 497 0.43 19.73 24.35
N ARG A 498 -0.03 19.36 25.55
CA ARG A 498 -0.96 20.17 26.36
C ARG A 498 -0.37 21.54 26.71
N GLY A 499 -1.15 22.60 26.54
CA GLY A 499 -0.75 23.97 26.87
C GLY A 499 0.14 24.67 25.83
N LEU A 500 0.30 24.09 24.64
CA LEU A 500 1.01 24.70 23.52
C LEU A 500 0.03 25.23 22.46
N ASN A 501 0.39 26.33 21.80
CA ASN A 501 -0.44 26.93 20.75
C ASN A 501 -0.49 26.06 19.48
N SER A 502 0.61 25.38 19.15
CA SER A 502 0.69 24.44 18.04
C SER A 502 1.64 23.30 18.41
N THR A 503 1.49 22.14 17.76
CA THR A 503 2.43 21.03 17.97
C THR A 503 3.85 21.39 17.51
N PHE A 504 3.98 22.22 16.47
CA PHE A 504 5.27 22.70 16.00
C PHE A 504 6.02 23.59 17.02
N THR A 505 5.30 24.28 17.91
CA THR A 505 5.90 25.15 18.95
C THR A 505 6.85 24.38 19.88
N VAL A 506 6.72 23.06 20.00
CA VAL A 506 7.66 22.20 20.74
C VAL A 506 9.10 22.37 20.24
N VAL A 507 9.29 22.49 18.93
CA VAL A 507 10.61 22.68 18.33
C VAL A 507 11.17 24.06 18.67
N GLU A 508 10.32 25.07 18.77
CA GLU A 508 10.72 26.43 19.14
C GLU A 508 11.16 26.52 20.60
N VAL A 509 10.40 25.88 21.51
CA VAL A 509 10.75 25.77 22.93
C VAL A 509 12.08 25.06 23.09
N TRP A 510 12.25 23.90 22.44
CA TRP A 510 13.50 23.15 22.50
C TRP A 510 14.70 23.93 21.96
N MET A 511 14.51 24.73 20.89
CA MET A 511 15.57 25.57 20.36
C MET A 511 15.95 26.71 21.30
N THR A 512 15.01 27.23 22.08
CA THR A 512 15.27 28.26 23.11
C THR A 512 16.03 27.65 24.30
N ASP A 513 15.67 26.45 24.72
CA ASP A 513 16.38 25.72 25.78
C ASP A 513 17.84 25.42 25.38
N LEU A 514 18.07 25.05 24.12
CA LEU A 514 19.41 24.79 23.57
C LEU A 514 20.26 26.05 23.40
N GLU A 515 19.66 27.24 23.30
CA GLU A 515 20.38 28.51 23.21
C GLU A 515 21.10 28.85 24.52
N GLY A 516 20.57 28.38 25.66
CA GLY A 516 21.20 28.50 26.97
C GLY A 516 22.44 27.63 27.18
N LEU A 517 22.68 26.65 26.30
CA LEU A 517 23.82 25.74 26.37
C LEU A 517 24.88 26.14 25.33
N SER A 518 26.09 26.48 25.78
CA SER A 518 27.18 26.98 24.94
C SER A 518 27.65 25.97 23.87
N ASP A 519 27.51 24.66 24.11
CA ASP A 519 28.00 23.62 23.21
C ASP A 519 27.05 23.33 22.01
N SER A 520 25.80 23.79 22.08
CA SER A 520 24.74 23.52 21.08
C SER A 520 24.34 24.73 20.21
N GLN A 521 25.05 25.86 20.31
CA GLN A 521 24.73 27.08 19.55
C GLN A 521 24.71 26.88 18.02
N TRP A 522 25.49 25.93 17.49
CA TRP A 522 25.48 25.61 16.06
C TRP A 522 24.13 25.06 15.58
N VAL A 523 23.39 24.33 16.42
CA VAL A 523 22.07 23.78 16.10
C VAL A 523 21.05 24.89 16.00
N VAL A 524 21.05 25.79 16.99
CA VAL A 524 20.16 26.96 17.04
C VAL A 524 20.42 27.88 15.85
N TRP A 525 21.69 28.11 15.50
CA TRP A 525 22.05 28.90 14.32
C TRP A 525 21.47 28.31 13.02
N ILE A 526 21.61 27.00 12.81
CA ILE A 526 21.04 26.31 11.65
C ILE A 526 19.51 26.44 11.64
N TYR A 527 18.85 26.25 12.77
CA TYR A 527 17.39 26.37 12.82
C TYR A 527 16.91 27.79 12.46
N GLN A 528 17.49 28.81 13.10
CA GLN A 528 17.07 30.19 12.92
C GLN A 528 17.37 30.74 11.52
N HIS A 529 18.51 30.38 10.92
CA HIS A 529 18.96 30.95 9.66
C HIS A 529 18.66 30.07 8.44
N VAL A 530 18.59 28.75 8.61
CA VAL A 530 18.35 27.81 7.51
C VAL A 530 16.91 27.33 7.52
N ILE A 531 16.46 26.65 8.58
CA ILE A 531 15.15 25.97 8.59
C ILE A 531 13.98 26.95 8.61
N ARG A 532 14.09 28.05 9.36
CA ARG A 532 13.06 29.10 9.39
C ARG A 532 13.05 29.99 8.14
N SER A 533 14.11 29.95 7.33
CA SER A 533 14.20 30.76 6.11
C SER A 533 13.31 30.20 5.01
N GLU A 534 12.46 31.04 4.43
CA GLU A 534 11.65 30.67 3.26
C GLU A 534 12.51 30.18 2.08
N LEU A 535 13.76 30.68 1.99
CA LEU A 535 14.72 30.28 0.96
C LEU A 535 15.09 28.80 1.05
N PHE A 536 15.07 28.19 2.24
CA PHE A 536 15.39 26.78 2.39
C PHE A 536 14.32 25.88 1.73
N TYR A 537 13.05 26.18 1.96
CA TYR A 537 11.96 25.46 1.30
C TYR A 537 11.97 25.67 -0.22
N PHE A 538 12.32 26.87 -0.68
CA PHE A 538 12.53 27.14 -2.11
C PHE A 538 13.69 26.31 -2.70
N LEU A 539 14.82 26.22 -2.00
CA LEU A 539 15.96 25.41 -2.44
C LEU A 539 15.65 23.91 -2.45
N VAL A 540 14.98 23.40 -1.42
CA VAL A 540 14.56 21.99 -1.36
C VAL A 540 13.59 21.66 -2.49
N THR A 541 12.60 22.53 -2.74
CA THR A 541 11.66 22.33 -3.85
C THR A 541 12.37 22.41 -5.21
N LEU A 542 13.33 23.33 -5.39
CA LEU A 542 14.17 23.38 -6.59
C LEU A 542 14.97 22.09 -6.79
N ILE A 543 15.61 21.57 -5.73
CA ILE A 543 16.36 20.30 -5.79
C ILE A 543 15.43 19.14 -6.18
N ILE A 544 14.23 19.07 -5.60
CA ILE A 544 13.23 18.05 -5.95
C ILE A 544 12.82 18.19 -7.42
N ILE A 545 12.56 19.40 -7.92
CA ILE A 545 12.23 19.64 -9.32
C ILE A 545 13.38 19.23 -10.25
N VAL A 546 14.63 19.54 -9.89
CA VAL A 546 15.81 19.12 -10.66
C VAL A 546 15.93 17.60 -10.67
N ILE A 547 15.71 16.93 -9.55
CA ILE A 547 15.71 15.46 -9.47
C ILE A 547 14.62 14.87 -10.37
N ILE A 548 13.38 15.38 -10.29
CA ILE A 548 12.27 14.96 -11.14
C ILE A 548 12.60 15.19 -12.62
N TYR A 549 13.19 16.34 -12.96
CA TYR A 549 13.64 16.66 -14.31
C TYR A 549 14.72 15.70 -14.80
N ILE A 550 15.74 15.40 -13.99
CA ILE A 550 16.77 14.42 -14.31
C ILE A 550 16.15 13.04 -14.55
N PHE A 551 15.27 12.58 -13.66
CA PHE A 551 14.57 11.30 -13.86
C PHE A 551 13.74 11.29 -15.15
N TRP A 552 13.05 12.39 -15.46
CA TRP A 552 12.30 12.53 -16.69
C TRP A 552 13.21 12.49 -17.93
N GLN A 553 14.34 13.20 -17.90
CA GLN A 553 15.34 13.20 -18.97
C GLN A 553 16.00 11.83 -19.14
N VAL A 554 16.36 11.14 -18.06
CA VAL A 554 16.88 9.77 -18.11
C VAL A 554 15.85 8.83 -18.74
N THR A 555 14.57 9.01 -18.43
CA THR A 555 13.49 8.20 -19.01
C THR A 555 13.36 8.46 -20.51
N LYS A 556 13.36 9.72 -20.95
CA LYS A 556 13.36 10.09 -22.37
C LYS A 556 14.60 9.61 -23.12
N GLY A 557 15.79 9.79 -22.55
CA GLY A 557 17.05 9.35 -23.15
C GLY A 557 17.11 7.83 -23.34
N ARG A 558 16.56 7.06 -22.39
CA ARG A 558 16.41 5.61 -22.55
C ARG A 558 15.46 5.24 -23.69
N GLN A 559 14.38 5.98 -23.90
CA GLN A 559 13.47 5.74 -25.03
C GLN A 559 14.19 5.99 -26.37
N GLU A 560 14.95 7.08 -26.49
CA GLU A 560 15.67 7.37 -27.72
C GLU A 560 16.80 6.36 -27.97
N LEU A 561 17.54 5.95 -26.93
CA LEU A 561 18.55 4.90 -27.05
C LEU A 561 17.95 3.58 -27.56
N ILE A 562 16.79 3.17 -27.04
CA ILE A 562 16.07 1.97 -27.49
C ILE A 562 15.66 2.12 -28.97
N ARG A 563 15.17 3.30 -29.36
CA ARG A 563 14.80 3.62 -30.75
C ARG A 563 16.00 3.51 -31.70
N LEU A 564 17.15 4.06 -31.32
CA LEU A 564 18.39 3.97 -32.10
C LEU A 564 18.92 2.53 -32.19
N LEU A 565 18.90 1.78 -31.09
CA LEU A 565 19.28 0.36 -31.10
C LEU A 565 18.38 -0.46 -32.04
N ARG A 566 17.08 -0.17 -32.09
CA ARG A 566 16.17 -0.81 -33.05
C ARG A 566 16.51 -0.47 -34.49
N GLN A 567 16.81 0.79 -34.79
CA GLN A 567 17.24 1.19 -36.14
C GLN A 567 18.54 0.49 -36.55
N GLN A 568 19.49 0.33 -35.62
CA GLN A 568 20.72 -0.42 -35.88
C GLN A 568 20.45 -1.91 -36.13
N ILE A 569 19.52 -2.54 -35.39
CA ILE A 569 19.15 -3.94 -35.62
C ILE A 569 18.51 -4.10 -37.01
N ILE A 570 17.60 -3.20 -37.40
CA ILE A 570 16.92 -3.23 -38.70
C ILE A 570 17.90 -3.01 -39.86
N ASN A 571 18.93 -2.18 -39.68
CA ASN A 571 19.94 -1.93 -40.71
C ASN A 571 20.98 -3.06 -40.84
N VAL A 572 21.08 -3.97 -39.86
CA VAL A 572 22.01 -5.11 -39.87
C VAL A 572 21.33 -6.41 -40.31
N SER A 573 19.99 -6.48 -40.25
CA SER A 573 19.16 -7.53 -40.87
C SER A 573 18.89 -7.23 -42.33
#